data_AF-A0A6V8NJJ2-F1
#
_entry.id   AF-A0A6V8NJJ2-F1
#
_cell.length_a   1.000
_cell.length_b   1.000
_cell.length_c   1.000
_cell.angle_alpha   90.00
_cell.angle_beta   90.00
_cell.angle_gamma   90.00
#
_symmetry.space_group_name_H-M   'P 1'
#
loop_
_entity.id
_entity.type
_entity.pdbx_description
1 polymer ?
#
loop_
_entity_poly.entity_id
_entity_poly.type
_entity_poly.pdbx_seq_one_letter_code
_entity_poly.pdbx_strand_id
1 'polypeptide(L)'
;QAAFIRQGAIQCGFCTPGMIMSAKALLDENPSPSVEEIKSALARNLCRCTGYVSIIRAVQEASEMMRQGIKSVSPPSLLERSYQVVGQAVARKDAVLKAKGDTKSADDLFVEGTVYAKALRSEYPHAEILGIDTREAEATPGVIAVLTAKDVPGHNGFGLIFPHQPVLARDKVRYVGDAVALVVAETQDIAEEALRKIRVDYRELRGVFTPQEALLPDAPKIHEEGNILKHHKIRRGDIDKGFAEADVIIEGRYYTPFIEHAYLEPEASLAVPEKDGCLTVYSASQGVFTDRDQISAILNLPKEK
;
A
#
# COMPACT_ATOMS: atom_id res chain seq x y z
N GLN A 1 -4.00 0.59 26.77
CA GLN A 1 -3.36 -0.58 26.09
C GLN A 1 -4.15 -1.88 26.30
N ALA A 2 -4.31 -2.39 27.53
CA ALA A 2 -5.01 -3.67 27.76
C ALA A 2 -6.42 -3.73 27.18
N ALA A 3 -7.24 -2.69 27.37
CA ALA A 3 -8.58 -2.60 26.78
C ALA A 3 -8.57 -2.64 25.24
N PHE A 4 -7.59 -1.99 24.58
CA PHE A 4 -7.45 -2.04 23.13
C PHE A 4 -7.16 -3.46 22.62
N ILE A 5 -6.38 -4.24 23.36
CA ILE A 5 -6.09 -5.65 23.04
C ILE A 5 -7.36 -6.49 23.22
N ARG A 6 -8.06 -6.34 24.35
CA ARG A 6 -9.26 -7.13 24.70
C ARG A 6 -10.43 -6.89 23.76
N GLN A 7 -10.64 -5.64 23.34
CA GLN A 7 -11.73 -5.25 22.45
C GLN A 7 -11.44 -5.50 20.97
N GLY A 8 -10.28 -6.07 20.60
CA GLY A 8 -9.90 -6.24 19.21
C GLY A 8 -9.77 -4.91 18.46
N ALA A 9 -9.36 -3.85 19.15
CA ALA A 9 -9.15 -2.52 18.58
C ALA A 9 -7.84 -2.41 17.77
N ILE A 10 -7.06 -3.48 17.71
CA ILE A 10 -5.74 -3.54 17.07
C ILE A 10 -5.79 -4.56 15.93
N GLN A 11 -5.77 -4.07 14.69
CA GLN A 11 -5.66 -4.89 13.48
C GLN A 11 -4.26 -4.75 12.85
N CYS A 12 -4.06 -3.84 11.88
CA CYS A 12 -2.74 -3.55 11.33
C CYS A 12 -1.79 -3.00 12.41
N GLY A 13 -2.32 -2.20 13.34
CA GLY A 13 -1.57 -1.63 14.46
C GLY A 13 -0.96 -0.25 14.20
N PHE A 14 -0.90 0.19 12.93
CA PHE A 14 -0.22 1.44 12.56
C PHE A 14 -0.78 2.68 13.28
N CYS A 15 -2.10 2.82 13.36
CA CYS A 15 -2.75 3.93 14.09
C CYS A 15 -2.77 3.76 15.61
N THR A 16 -2.45 2.57 16.14
CA THR A 16 -2.69 2.22 17.55
C THR A 16 -1.95 3.13 18.54
N PRO A 17 -0.67 3.48 18.33
CA PRO A 17 0.03 4.42 19.22
C PRO A 17 -0.69 5.77 19.32
N GLY A 18 -1.04 6.39 18.19
CA GLY A 18 -1.76 7.67 18.15
C GLY A 18 -3.12 7.61 18.85
N MET A 19 -3.89 6.55 18.58
CA MET A 19 -5.18 6.30 19.24
C MET A 19 -5.06 6.19 20.75
N ILE A 20 -4.06 5.44 21.24
CA ILE A 20 -3.86 5.24 22.67
C ILE A 20 -3.40 6.53 23.35
N MET A 21 -2.50 7.29 22.72
CA MET A 21 -2.03 8.58 23.25
C MET A 21 -3.18 9.59 23.35
N SER A 22 -4.00 9.71 22.29
CA SER A 22 -5.16 10.60 22.28
C SER A 22 -6.23 10.18 23.30
N ALA A 23 -6.52 8.88 23.40
CA ALA A 23 -7.43 8.36 24.42
C ALA A 23 -6.90 8.61 25.84
N LYS A 24 -5.60 8.46 26.08
CA LYS A 24 -4.98 8.72 27.38
C LYS A 24 -5.11 10.20 27.76
N ALA A 25 -4.82 11.11 26.83
CA ALA A 25 -4.98 12.55 27.05
C ALA A 25 -6.43 12.91 27.43
N LEU A 26 -7.42 12.37 26.70
CA LEU A 26 -8.84 12.54 27.04
C LEU A 26 -9.15 12.05 28.46
N LEU A 27 -8.70 10.84 28.83
CA LEU A 27 -9.04 10.22 30.11
C LEU A 27 -8.34 10.87 31.31
N ASP A 28 -7.24 11.58 31.09
CA ASP A 28 -6.58 12.39 32.13
C ASP A 28 -7.39 13.65 32.47
N GLU A 29 -8.06 14.24 31.48
CA GLU A 29 -8.89 15.44 31.66
C GLU A 29 -10.34 15.11 32.08
N ASN A 30 -10.93 14.10 31.43
CA ASN A 30 -12.27 13.61 31.71
C ASN A 30 -12.23 12.09 31.95
N PRO A 31 -12.23 11.64 33.21
CA PRO A 31 -12.20 10.21 33.55
C PRO A 31 -13.46 9.43 33.18
N SER A 32 -14.55 10.09 32.77
CA SER A 32 -15.84 9.47 32.43
C SER A 32 -16.48 10.11 31.19
N PRO A 33 -15.79 10.10 30.03
CA PRO A 33 -16.27 10.78 28.84
C PRO A 33 -17.46 10.04 28.21
N SER A 34 -18.37 10.81 27.64
CA SER A 34 -19.42 10.32 26.75
C SER A 34 -18.84 9.80 25.43
N VAL A 35 -19.64 9.03 24.68
CA VAL A 35 -19.23 8.53 23.35
C VAL A 35 -18.91 9.68 22.38
N GLU A 36 -19.64 10.79 22.45
CA GLU A 36 -19.40 11.94 21.58
C GLU A 36 -18.10 12.67 21.93
N GLU A 37 -17.75 12.76 23.22
CA GLU A 37 -16.44 13.28 23.64
C GLU A 37 -15.29 12.37 23.18
N ILE A 38 -15.46 11.04 23.26
CA ILE A 38 -14.48 10.08 22.72
C ILE A 38 -14.30 10.27 21.21
N LYS A 39 -15.39 10.36 20.44
CA LYS A 39 -15.33 10.61 18.99
C LYS A 39 -14.63 11.94 18.68
N SER A 40 -14.96 12.99 19.43
CA SER A 40 -14.35 14.32 19.25
C SER A 40 -12.84 14.28 19.50
N ALA A 41 -12.41 13.66 20.60
CA ALA A 41 -10.99 13.51 20.93
C ALA A 41 -10.22 12.71 19.86
N LEU A 42 -10.85 11.68 19.30
CA LEU A 42 -10.25 10.82 18.29
C LEU A 42 -10.42 11.34 16.85
N ALA A 43 -11.09 12.47 16.62
CA ALA A 43 -11.49 12.92 15.28
C ALA A 43 -10.34 13.12 14.29
N ARG A 44 -9.10 13.29 14.79
CA ARG A 44 -7.88 13.42 13.96
C ARG A 44 -6.98 12.19 13.98
N ASN A 45 -7.37 11.14 14.69
CA ASN A 45 -6.71 9.84 14.65
C ASN A 45 -7.48 8.96 13.67
N LEU A 46 -6.92 8.75 12.48
CA LEU A 46 -7.57 7.94 11.46
C LEU A 46 -7.34 6.45 11.72
N CYS A 47 -8.34 5.63 11.39
CA CYS A 47 -8.21 4.18 11.31
C CYS A 47 -8.91 3.66 10.05
N ARG A 48 -8.18 2.89 9.24
CA ARG A 48 -8.73 2.25 8.04
C ARG A 48 -9.25 0.83 8.26
N CYS A 49 -8.94 0.21 9.41
CA CYS A 49 -9.16 -1.23 9.61
C CYS A 49 -10.39 -1.55 10.49
N THR A 50 -10.62 -0.80 11.56
CA THR A 50 -11.52 -1.24 12.65
C THR A 50 -12.94 -0.68 12.56
N GLY A 51 -13.17 0.33 11.71
CA GLY A 51 -14.44 1.07 11.70
C GLY A 51 -14.74 1.82 13.00
N TYR A 52 -13.72 2.08 13.84
CA TYR A 52 -13.77 2.83 15.12
C TYR A 52 -14.57 2.20 16.26
N VAL A 53 -15.55 1.33 16.01
CA VAL A 53 -16.43 0.78 17.06
C VAL A 53 -15.63 0.07 18.18
N SER A 54 -14.66 -0.77 17.84
CA SER A 54 -13.82 -1.45 18.84
C SER A 54 -12.88 -0.50 19.57
N ILE A 55 -12.43 0.59 18.92
CA ILE A 55 -11.60 1.62 19.55
C ILE A 55 -12.41 2.37 20.61
N ILE A 56 -13.63 2.80 20.27
CA ILE A 56 -14.51 3.50 21.21
C ILE A 56 -14.79 2.63 22.44
N ARG A 57 -15.14 1.35 22.23
CA ARG A 57 -15.33 0.38 23.33
C ARG A 57 -14.08 0.22 24.18
N ALA A 58 -12.89 0.23 23.58
CA ALA A 58 -11.63 0.14 24.30
C ALA A 58 -11.37 1.39 25.17
N VAL A 59 -11.76 2.58 24.72
CA VAL A 59 -11.65 3.81 25.54
C VAL A 59 -12.63 3.77 26.72
N GLN A 60 -13.86 3.29 26.49
CA GLN A 60 -14.86 3.12 27.56
C GLN A 60 -14.39 2.10 28.63
N GLU A 61 -13.91 0.93 28.21
CA GLU A 61 -13.37 -0.07 29.13
C GLU A 61 -12.13 0.48 29.86
N ALA A 62 -11.25 1.23 29.18
CA ALA A 62 -10.11 1.86 29.84
C ALA A 62 -10.53 2.91 30.89
N SER A 63 -11.55 3.72 30.61
CA SER A 63 -12.15 4.66 31.57
C SER A 63 -12.67 3.94 32.81
N GLU A 64 -13.42 2.85 32.63
CA GLU A 64 -13.93 2.03 33.75
C GLU A 64 -12.79 1.45 34.59
N MET A 65 -11.80 0.84 33.95
CA MET A 65 -10.64 0.28 34.61
C MET A 65 -9.87 1.33 35.42
N MET A 66 -9.64 2.52 34.85
CA MET A 66 -8.93 3.61 35.52
C MET A 66 -9.70 4.14 36.73
N ARG A 67 -11.03 4.30 36.63
CA ARG A 67 -11.88 4.72 37.76
C ARG A 67 -11.93 3.68 38.89
N GLN A 68 -11.80 2.39 38.56
CA GLN A 68 -11.68 1.31 39.53
C GLN A 68 -10.28 1.20 40.15
N GLY A 69 -9.34 2.07 39.77
CA GLY A 69 -7.96 2.04 40.28
C GLY A 69 -7.11 0.91 39.70
N ILE A 70 -7.55 0.25 38.61
CA ILE A 70 -6.80 -0.81 37.94
C ILE A 70 -5.68 -0.16 37.12
N LYS A 71 -4.46 -0.16 37.66
CA LYS A 71 -3.29 0.49 37.05
C LYS A 71 -2.55 -0.39 36.03
N SER A 72 -2.63 -1.71 36.17
CA SER A 72 -1.97 -2.65 35.27
C SER A 72 -2.78 -3.93 35.15
N VAL A 73 -2.90 -4.44 33.93
CA VAL A 73 -3.45 -5.77 33.66
C VAL A 73 -2.33 -6.60 33.08
N SER A 74 -2.10 -7.78 33.65
CA SER A 74 -1.19 -8.76 33.07
C SER A 74 -1.62 -9.02 31.62
N PRO A 75 -0.68 -9.07 30.64
CA PRO A 75 -1.04 -9.45 29.29
C PRO A 75 -1.79 -10.79 29.34
N PRO A 76 -2.85 -10.98 28.52
CA PRO A 76 -3.55 -12.24 28.47
C PRO A 76 -2.52 -13.35 28.27
N SER A 77 -2.48 -14.30 29.20
CA SER A 77 -1.47 -15.35 29.13
C SER A 77 -1.75 -16.16 27.86
N LEU A 78 -0.76 -16.26 26.98
CA LEU A 78 -0.82 -17.18 25.83
C LEU A 78 -0.81 -18.66 26.30
N LEU A 79 -0.78 -18.90 27.62
CA LEU A 79 -0.49 -20.16 28.28
C LEU A 79 -1.68 -20.75 29.05
N GLU A 80 -2.82 -20.08 29.14
CA GLU A 80 -4.07 -20.76 29.47
C GLU A 80 -4.44 -21.66 28.28
N ARG A 81 -3.87 -22.87 28.30
CA ARG A 81 -4.03 -23.92 27.28
C ARG A 81 -5.44 -24.50 27.32
N SER A 82 -6.46 -23.66 27.13
CA SER A 82 -7.73 -24.14 26.62
C SER A 82 -7.53 -24.40 25.13
N TYR A 83 -7.69 -25.64 24.70
CA TYR A 83 -7.69 -25.97 23.28
C TYR A 83 -9.03 -25.58 22.59
N GLN A 84 -9.97 -24.98 23.32
CA GLN A 84 -11.26 -24.52 22.82
C GLN A 84 -11.25 -23.02 22.49
N VAL A 85 -10.39 -22.60 21.56
CA VAL A 85 -10.23 -21.18 21.18
C VAL A 85 -10.96 -20.79 19.88
N VAL A 86 -11.39 -21.76 19.08
CA VAL A 86 -12.13 -21.48 17.83
C VAL A 86 -13.46 -20.83 18.17
N GLY A 87 -13.74 -19.67 17.56
CA GLY A 87 -14.94 -18.87 17.83
C GLY A 87 -14.87 -18.02 19.10
N GLN A 88 -13.76 -18.06 19.85
CA GLN A 88 -13.57 -17.25 21.06
C GLN A 88 -12.81 -15.94 20.76
N ALA A 89 -13.10 -14.89 21.53
CA ALA A 89 -12.39 -13.62 21.46
C ALA A 89 -11.03 -13.71 22.16
N VAL A 90 -10.02 -14.21 21.45
CA VAL A 90 -8.65 -14.34 21.95
C VAL A 90 -7.78 -13.17 21.50
N ALA A 91 -6.83 -12.75 22.35
CA ALA A 91 -5.88 -11.72 22.00
C ALA A 91 -4.93 -12.21 20.89
N ARG A 92 -4.67 -11.35 19.89
CA ARG A 92 -3.69 -11.66 18.85
C ARG A 92 -2.28 -11.65 19.42
N LYS A 93 -1.42 -12.54 18.90
CA LYS A 93 -0.01 -12.67 19.32
C LYS A 93 0.78 -11.36 19.17
N ASP A 94 0.48 -10.59 18.13
CA ASP A 94 1.15 -9.34 17.79
C ASP A 94 0.54 -8.10 18.49
N ALA A 95 -0.60 -8.24 19.19
CA ALA A 95 -1.34 -7.11 19.73
C ALA A 95 -0.56 -6.34 20.80
N VAL A 96 0.25 -7.02 21.61
CA VAL A 96 1.05 -6.38 22.66
C VAL A 96 2.13 -5.47 22.05
N LEU A 97 2.85 -5.95 21.04
CA LEU A 97 3.88 -5.16 20.36
C LEU A 97 3.27 -3.94 19.67
N LYS A 98 2.15 -4.13 18.97
CA LYS A 98 1.40 -3.04 18.32
C LYS A 98 0.85 -2.02 19.31
N ALA A 99 0.35 -2.45 20.47
CA ALA A 99 -0.14 -1.56 21.52
C ALA A 99 0.97 -0.72 22.16
N LYS A 100 2.21 -1.22 22.16
CA LYS A 100 3.39 -0.51 22.68
C LYS A 100 4.06 0.39 21.63
N GLY A 101 3.78 0.18 20.35
CA GLY A 101 4.53 0.81 19.27
C GLY A 101 5.87 0.12 18.98
N ASP A 102 6.04 -1.12 19.45
CA ASP A 102 7.27 -1.90 19.27
C ASP A 102 7.28 -2.66 17.92
N THR A 103 6.13 -2.76 17.25
CA THR A 103 6.05 -3.35 15.90
C THR A 103 6.64 -2.39 14.88
N LYS A 104 7.63 -2.88 14.13
CA LYS A 104 8.29 -2.14 13.05
C LYS A 104 7.55 -2.35 11.73
N SER A 105 7.15 -1.25 11.13
CA SER A 105 6.70 -1.13 9.74
C SER A 105 7.92 -1.09 8.81
N ALA A 106 7.71 -1.24 7.49
CA ALA A 106 8.84 -1.29 6.54
C ALA A 106 9.65 0.02 6.56
N ASP A 107 8.97 1.15 6.75
CA ASP A 107 9.57 2.49 6.88
C ASP A 107 10.37 2.68 8.19
N ASP A 108 10.12 1.86 9.22
CA ASP A 108 10.88 1.89 10.47
C ASP A 108 12.18 1.06 10.40
N LEU A 109 12.36 0.26 9.34
CA LEU A 109 13.52 -0.62 9.20
C LEU A 109 14.74 0.19 8.77
N PHE A 110 15.85 -0.04 9.45
CA PHE A 110 17.12 0.61 9.16
C PHE A 110 18.27 -0.39 9.34
N VAL A 111 19.22 -0.35 8.43
CA VAL A 111 20.49 -1.08 8.52
C VAL A 111 21.64 -0.09 8.32
N GLU A 112 22.79 -0.37 8.92
CA GLU A 112 23.96 0.49 8.75
C GLU A 112 24.35 0.56 7.27
N GLY A 113 24.56 1.79 6.77
CA GLY A 113 24.85 2.04 5.35
C GLY A 113 23.62 2.12 4.44
N THR A 114 22.39 2.20 4.99
CA THR A 114 21.18 2.48 4.19
C THR A 114 21.34 3.75 3.36
N VAL A 115 20.97 3.64 2.09
CA VAL A 115 20.84 4.74 1.12
C VAL A 115 19.39 4.82 0.67
N TYR A 116 18.96 5.97 0.18
CA TYR A 116 17.55 6.27 -0.10
C TYR A 116 17.29 6.35 -1.59
N ALA A 117 16.28 5.61 -2.05
CA ALA A 117 15.85 5.60 -3.43
C ALA A 117 14.53 6.37 -3.61
N LYS A 118 14.45 7.25 -4.60
CA LYS A 118 13.23 7.96 -4.98
C LYS A 118 13.03 7.93 -6.49
N ALA A 119 11.81 7.63 -6.92
CA ALA A 119 11.47 7.56 -8.34
C ALA A 119 10.98 8.91 -8.86
N LEU A 120 11.52 9.35 -10.00
CA LEU A 120 10.91 10.38 -10.82
C LEU A 120 9.67 9.78 -11.48
N ARG A 121 8.52 10.39 -11.27
CA ARG A 121 7.24 9.91 -11.80
C ARG A 121 6.72 10.82 -12.90
N SER A 122 6.08 10.23 -13.89
CA SER A 122 5.41 10.95 -14.98
C SER A 122 4.30 11.85 -14.46
N GLU A 123 4.31 13.10 -14.91
CA GLU A 123 3.19 14.04 -14.74
C GLU A 123 2.15 13.90 -15.86
N TYR A 124 2.50 13.18 -16.93
CA TYR A 124 1.65 12.99 -18.11
C TYR A 124 0.88 11.67 -18.03
N PRO A 125 -0.42 11.67 -18.41
CA PRO A 125 -1.23 10.46 -18.45
C PRO A 125 -0.86 9.55 -19.63
N HIS A 126 -0.36 10.09 -20.73
CA HIS A 126 0.11 9.32 -21.87
C HIS A 126 1.08 10.17 -22.69
N ALA A 127 2.33 9.74 -22.80
CA ALA A 127 3.34 10.46 -23.58
C ALA A 127 4.47 9.53 -24.01
N GLU A 128 5.10 9.85 -25.13
CA GLU A 128 6.37 9.23 -25.51
C GLU A 128 7.52 9.94 -24.80
N ILE A 129 8.52 9.17 -24.40
CA ILE A 129 9.78 9.69 -23.85
C ILE A 129 10.74 9.86 -25.02
N LEU A 130 11.09 11.11 -25.33
CA LEU A 130 12.05 11.45 -26.38
C LEU A 130 13.49 11.40 -25.86
N GLY A 131 13.69 11.73 -24.58
CA GLY A 131 15.00 11.75 -23.94
C GLY A 131 14.90 11.98 -22.44
N ILE A 132 15.92 11.52 -21.71
CA ILE A 132 16.09 11.74 -20.27
C ILE A 132 17.50 12.27 -20.05
N ASP A 133 17.63 13.44 -19.44
CA ASP A 133 18.89 14.06 -19.05
C ASP A 133 19.05 14.02 -17.52
N THR A 134 20.01 13.23 -17.06
CA THR A 134 20.29 12.96 -15.65
C THR A 134 21.52 13.72 -15.13
N ARG A 135 22.27 14.42 -16.00
CA ARG A 135 23.62 14.93 -15.70
C ARG A 135 23.65 15.88 -14.50
N GLU A 136 22.65 16.75 -14.37
CA GLU A 136 22.55 17.71 -13.27
C GLU A 136 22.18 17.02 -11.94
N ALA A 137 21.35 15.97 -11.99
CA ALA A 137 21.01 15.15 -10.84
C ALA A 137 22.23 14.34 -10.36
N GLU A 138 22.94 13.69 -11.28
CA GLU A 138 24.18 12.93 -11.01
C GLU A 138 25.28 13.79 -10.37
N ALA A 139 25.37 15.07 -10.77
CA ALA A 139 26.34 16.00 -10.22
C ALA A 139 25.98 16.55 -8.82
N THR A 140 24.82 16.19 -8.26
CA THR A 140 24.39 16.66 -6.94
C THR A 140 25.18 15.94 -5.84
N PRO A 141 25.86 16.68 -4.92
CA PRO A 141 26.60 16.05 -3.82
C PRO A 141 25.74 15.10 -2.98
N GLY A 142 26.26 13.91 -2.70
CA GLY A 142 25.56 12.85 -1.97
C GLY A 142 24.61 11.98 -2.82
N VAL A 143 24.47 12.26 -4.12
CA VAL A 143 23.87 11.31 -5.06
C VAL A 143 24.87 10.20 -5.38
N ILE A 144 24.40 8.97 -5.29
CA ILE A 144 25.18 7.75 -5.49
C ILE A 144 24.96 7.20 -6.90
N ALA A 145 23.70 7.23 -7.37
CA ALA A 145 23.34 6.77 -8.70
C ALA A 145 22.05 7.43 -9.19
N VAL A 146 21.94 7.60 -10.51
CA VAL A 146 20.68 7.88 -11.20
C VAL A 146 20.47 6.78 -12.23
N LEU A 147 19.39 6.02 -12.07
CA LEU A 147 19.09 4.84 -12.88
C LEU A 147 17.90 5.12 -13.78
N THR A 148 17.93 4.54 -14.97
CA THR A 148 16.88 4.60 -15.99
C THR A 148 16.49 3.18 -16.42
N ALA A 149 15.55 3.06 -17.35
CA ALA A 149 15.18 1.76 -17.93
C ALA A 149 16.34 0.99 -18.60
N LYS A 150 17.48 1.64 -18.86
CA LYS A 150 18.69 1.03 -19.42
C LYS A 150 19.47 0.23 -18.38
N ASP A 151 19.30 0.58 -17.10
CA ASP A 151 20.06 0.02 -15.98
C ASP A 151 19.36 -1.20 -15.36
N VAL A 152 18.17 -1.56 -15.87
CA VAL A 152 17.47 -2.80 -15.49
C VAL A 152 18.17 -3.97 -16.19
N PRO A 153 18.84 -4.89 -15.44
CA PRO A 153 19.71 -5.89 -16.04
C PRO A 153 18.96 -7.07 -16.66
N GLY A 154 17.72 -7.33 -16.22
CA GLY A 154 16.86 -8.40 -16.72
C GLY A 154 15.64 -7.88 -17.47
N HIS A 155 14.48 -8.43 -17.13
CA HIS A 155 13.21 -8.02 -17.73
C HIS A 155 12.68 -6.74 -17.09
N ASN A 156 12.63 -5.64 -17.85
CA ASN A 156 12.01 -4.37 -17.42
C ASN A 156 10.47 -4.44 -17.48
N GLY A 157 9.89 -5.30 -16.64
CA GLY A 157 8.45 -5.52 -16.62
C GLY A 157 8.01 -6.33 -15.40
N PHE A 158 6.86 -5.97 -14.83
CA PHE A 158 6.16 -6.71 -13.79
C PHE A 158 4.64 -6.64 -13.96
N GLY A 159 3.92 -7.50 -13.25
CA GLY A 159 2.46 -7.60 -13.31
C GLY A 159 1.95 -9.01 -13.02
N LEU A 160 0.73 -9.10 -12.48
CA LEU A 160 0.15 -10.37 -12.03
C LEU A 160 -0.43 -11.22 -13.16
N ILE A 161 -0.93 -10.58 -14.22
CA ILE A 161 -1.52 -11.27 -15.38
C ILE A 161 -0.51 -11.28 -16.54
N PHE A 162 -0.01 -10.09 -16.88
CA PHE A 162 1.03 -9.88 -17.88
C PHE A 162 2.07 -8.92 -17.33
N PRO A 163 3.37 -9.11 -17.58
CA PRO A 163 4.44 -8.27 -17.06
C PRO A 163 4.60 -6.98 -17.89
N HIS A 164 3.50 -6.26 -18.15
CA HIS A 164 3.49 -5.09 -19.03
C HIS A 164 3.86 -3.79 -18.32
N GLN A 165 3.84 -3.75 -16.98
CA GLN A 165 4.17 -2.54 -16.25
C GLN A 165 5.68 -2.42 -16.14
N PRO A 166 6.30 -1.38 -16.72
CA PRO A 166 7.75 -1.24 -16.66
C PRO A 166 8.21 -0.92 -15.24
N VAL A 167 9.39 -1.41 -14.87
CA VAL A 167 10.06 -0.97 -13.62
C VAL A 167 10.41 0.50 -13.73
N LEU A 168 11.02 0.88 -14.85
CA LEU A 168 11.23 2.26 -15.28
C LEU A 168 10.81 2.39 -16.74
N ALA A 169 10.00 3.39 -17.05
CA ALA A 169 9.47 3.65 -18.37
C ALA A 169 10.62 3.94 -19.36
N ARG A 170 10.59 3.25 -20.50
CA ARG A 170 11.61 3.37 -21.54
C ARG A 170 11.15 4.28 -22.67
N ASP A 171 10.08 3.87 -23.36
CA ASP A 171 9.66 4.49 -24.61
C ASP A 171 8.45 5.41 -24.42
N LYS A 172 7.57 5.06 -23.47
CA LYS A 172 6.37 5.82 -23.17
C LYS A 172 5.90 5.60 -21.74
N VAL A 173 5.22 6.61 -21.23
CA VAL A 173 4.44 6.61 -19.98
C VAL A 173 2.97 6.42 -20.33
N ARG A 174 2.24 5.64 -19.54
CA ARG A 174 0.86 5.18 -19.79
C ARG A 174 -0.14 5.69 -18.76
N TYR A 175 0.33 6.29 -17.67
CA TYR A 175 -0.48 6.98 -16.68
C TYR A 175 0.36 7.95 -15.84
N VAL A 176 -0.31 8.88 -15.16
CA VAL A 176 0.33 9.78 -14.19
C VAL A 176 0.85 8.94 -13.02
N GLY A 177 2.15 8.98 -12.76
CA GLY A 177 2.78 8.17 -11.72
C GLY A 177 3.70 7.07 -12.24
N ASP A 178 3.72 6.78 -13.54
CA ASP A 178 4.70 5.86 -14.14
C ASP A 178 6.12 6.28 -13.75
N ALA A 179 6.92 5.35 -13.22
CA ALA A 179 8.30 5.64 -12.83
C ALA A 179 9.19 5.74 -14.07
N VAL A 180 10.03 6.77 -14.15
CA VAL A 180 10.83 7.10 -15.36
C VAL A 180 12.33 6.98 -15.08
N ALA A 181 12.75 7.46 -13.91
CA ALA A 181 14.11 7.34 -13.41
C ALA A 181 14.09 7.09 -11.90
N LEU A 182 15.17 6.55 -11.35
CA LEU A 182 15.35 6.32 -9.92
C LEU A 182 16.63 7.00 -9.46
N VAL A 183 16.53 7.91 -8.50
CA VAL A 183 17.68 8.53 -7.83
C VAL A 183 17.97 7.75 -6.55
N VAL A 184 19.24 7.44 -6.33
CA VAL A 184 19.76 6.85 -5.09
C VAL A 184 20.73 7.83 -4.44
N ALA A 185 20.53 8.17 -3.18
CA ALA A 185 21.35 9.16 -2.47
C ALA A 185 21.56 8.78 -0.98
N GLU A 186 22.51 9.46 -0.33
CA GLU A 186 22.84 9.26 1.09
C GLU A 186 21.68 9.62 2.04
N THR A 187 20.81 10.56 1.64
CA THR A 187 19.63 10.96 2.41
C THR A 187 18.41 11.11 1.52
N GLN A 188 17.22 11.04 2.13
CA GLN A 188 15.96 11.28 1.44
C GLN A 188 15.89 12.70 0.82
N ASP A 189 16.32 13.72 1.56
CA ASP A 189 16.27 15.12 1.08
C ASP A 189 17.13 15.34 -0.16
N ILE A 190 18.33 14.73 -0.21
CA ILE A 190 19.22 14.81 -1.37
C ILE A 190 18.59 14.10 -2.57
N ALA A 191 17.98 12.92 -2.36
CA ALA A 191 17.29 12.21 -3.44
C ALA A 191 16.14 13.07 -4.02
N GLU A 192 15.36 13.72 -3.17
CA GLU A 192 14.26 14.61 -3.59
C GLU A 192 14.75 15.88 -4.30
N GLU A 193 15.88 16.45 -3.88
CA GLU A 193 16.51 17.57 -4.58
C GLU A 193 17.01 17.17 -5.97
N ALA A 194 17.73 16.06 -6.07
CA ALA A 194 18.29 15.58 -7.32
C ALA A 194 17.20 15.18 -8.32
N LEU A 195 16.06 14.65 -7.87
CA LEU A 195 14.91 14.37 -8.73
C LEU A 195 14.44 15.62 -9.50
N ARG A 196 14.44 16.80 -8.87
CA ARG A 196 14.02 18.06 -9.51
C ARG A 196 14.98 18.54 -10.60
N LYS A 197 16.17 17.96 -10.68
CA LYS A 197 17.22 18.30 -11.66
C LYS A 197 17.24 17.35 -12.86
N ILE A 198 16.44 16.28 -12.84
CA ILE A 198 16.27 15.42 -14.01
C ILE A 198 15.32 16.10 -15.00
N ARG A 199 15.73 16.17 -16.26
CA ARG A 199 14.88 16.69 -17.34
C ARG A 199 14.44 15.54 -18.23
N VAL A 200 13.14 15.48 -18.51
CA VAL A 200 12.57 14.48 -19.42
C VAL A 200 11.82 15.19 -20.53
N ASP A 201 12.22 14.92 -21.76
CA ASP A 201 11.56 15.45 -22.95
C ASP A 201 10.43 14.51 -23.34
N TYR A 202 9.19 15.02 -23.27
CA TYR A 202 7.99 14.27 -23.61
C TYR A 202 7.35 14.76 -24.91
N ARG A 203 6.74 13.83 -25.63
CA ARG A 203 5.71 14.12 -26.63
C ARG A 203 4.38 13.57 -26.15
N GLU A 204 3.47 14.46 -25.74
CA GLU A 204 2.14 14.06 -25.28
C GLU A 204 1.37 13.27 -26.35
N LEU A 205 0.68 12.24 -25.89
CA LEU A 205 -0.18 11.40 -26.71
C LEU A 205 -1.62 11.51 -26.21
N ARG A 206 -2.59 11.22 -27.10
CA ARG A 206 -4.00 11.13 -26.69
C ARG A 206 -4.15 10.00 -25.67
N GLY A 207 -4.57 10.34 -24.45
CA GLY A 207 -4.93 9.37 -23.41
C GLY A 207 -6.31 8.76 -23.62
N VAL A 208 -6.63 7.76 -22.79
CA VAL A 208 -7.95 7.12 -22.68
C VAL A 208 -8.32 7.10 -21.21
N PHE A 209 -9.46 7.67 -20.84
CA PHE A 209 -9.80 7.92 -19.43
C PHE A 209 -11.04 7.17 -18.96
N THR A 210 -11.77 6.52 -19.87
CA THR A 210 -12.91 5.67 -19.53
C THR A 210 -12.90 4.34 -20.28
N PRO A 211 -13.51 3.27 -19.73
CA PRO A 211 -13.69 2.02 -20.45
C PRO A 211 -14.47 2.20 -21.76
N GLN A 212 -15.42 3.12 -21.82
CA GLN A 212 -16.22 3.39 -23.02
C GLN A 212 -15.37 4.01 -24.13
N GLU A 213 -14.52 4.99 -23.80
CA GLU A 213 -13.53 5.55 -24.74
C GLU A 213 -12.58 4.46 -25.24
N ALA A 214 -12.11 3.58 -24.35
CA ALA A 214 -11.17 2.51 -24.68
C ALA A 214 -11.70 1.50 -25.72
N LEU A 215 -13.03 1.40 -25.84
CA LEU A 215 -13.73 0.50 -26.76
C LEU A 215 -14.04 1.12 -28.13
N LEU A 216 -13.80 2.43 -28.31
CA LEU A 216 -14.03 3.08 -29.60
C LEU A 216 -13.07 2.53 -30.67
N PRO A 217 -13.50 2.38 -31.93
CA PRO A 217 -12.67 1.82 -33.00
C PRO A 217 -11.36 2.59 -33.24
N ASP A 218 -11.36 3.90 -33.00
CA ASP A 218 -10.20 4.77 -33.15
C ASP A 218 -9.41 4.97 -31.86
N ALA A 219 -9.81 4.37 -30.74
CA ALA A 219 -9.18 4.59 -29.44
C ALA A 219 -7.66 4.31 -29.49
N PRO A 220 -6.82 5.16 -28.87
CA PRO A 220 -5.40 4.87 -28.71
C PRO A 220 -5.20 3.50 -28.04
N LYS A 221 -4.29 2.71 -28.59
CA LYS A 221 -3.87 1.44 -28.00
C LYS A 221 -2.83 1.71 -26.91
N ILE A 222 -3.19 1.46 -25.65
CA ILE A 222 -2.24 1.62 -24.54
C ILE A 222 -1.15 0.53 -24.59
N HIS A 223 -1.57 -0.70 -24.90
CA HIS A 223 -0.71 -1.85 -25.21
C HIS A 223 -0.94 -2.30 -26.65
N GLU A 224 0.07 -2.91 -27.29
CA GLU A 224 0.02 -3.26 -28.72
C GLU A 224 -1.11 -4.26 -29.05
N GLU A 225 -1.40 -5.14 -28.09
CA GLU A 225 -2.45 -6.16 -28.12
C GLU A 225 -3.86 -5.57 -28.08
N GLY A 226 -4.01 -4.29 -27.71
CA GLY A 226 -5.27 -3.57 -27.63
C GLY A 226 -5.78 -3.33 -26.21
N ASN A 227 -6.96 -2.71 -26.10
CA ASN A 227 -7.52 -2.23 -24.84
C ASN A 227 -8.43 -3.23 -24.12
N ILE A 228 -8.82 -4.34 -24.78
CA ILE A 228 -9.64 -5.39 -24.18
C ILE A 228 -8.73 -6.44 -23.56
N LEU A 229 -8.58 -6.40 -22.24
CA LEU A 229 -7.75 -7.36 -21.51
C LEU A 229 -8.33 -8.78 -21.58
N LYS A 230 -9.65 -8.94 -21.39
CA LYS A 230 -10.29 -10.25 -21.25
C LYS A 230 -11.79 -10.20 -21.51
N HIS A 231 -12.33 -11.27 -22.11
CA HIS A 231 -13.76 -11.48 -22.31
C HIS A 231 -14.21 -12.75 -21.57
N HIS A 232 -15.11 -12.59 -20.60
CA HIS A 232 -15.74 -13.68 -19.87
C HIS A 232 -17.19 -13.89 -20.32
N LYS A 233 -17.60 -15.15 -20.52
CA LYS A 233 -18.97 -15.51 -20.89
C LYS A 233 -19.64 -16.22 -19.72
N ILE A 234 -20.79 -15.72 -19.29
CA ILE A 234 -21.67 -16.38 -18.30
C ILE A 234 -22.92 -16.81 -19.04
N ARG A 235 -23.22 -18.11 -19.07
CA ARG A 235 -24.34 -18.68 -19.81
C ARG A 235 -25.06 -19.68 -18.93
N ARG A 236 -26.35 -19.46 -18.70
CA ARG A 236 -27.20 -20.34 -17.89
C ARG A 236 -28.64 -20.24 -18.37
N GLY A 237 -29.23 -21.38 -18.73
CA GLY A 237 -30.61 -21.44 -19.24
C GLY A 237 -30.76 -20.85 -20.64
N ASP A 238 -32.02 -20.63 -21.02
CA ASP A 238 -32.43 -19.98 -22.26
C ASP A 238 -32.90 -18.55 -21.94
N ILE A 239 -32.10 -17.57 -22.34
CA ILE A 239 -32.38 -16.15 -22.04
C ILE A 239 -33.57 -15.66 -22.85
N ASP A 240 -33.68 -16.03 -24.13
CA ASP A 240 -34.77 -15.56 -24.99
C ASP A 240 -36.12 -16.06 -24.46
N LYS A 241 -36.17 -17.33 -24.06
CA LYS A 241 -37.35 -17.90 -23.38
C LYS A 241 -37.63 -17.19 -22.05
N GLY A 242 -36.60 -16.96 -21.24
CA GLY A 242 -36.73 -16.29 -19.95
C GLY A 242 -37.30 -14.87 -20.06
N PHE A 243 -36.89 -14.10 -21.07
CA PHE A 243 -37.44 -12.77 -21.35
C PHE A 243 -38.87 -12.84 -21.89
N ALA A 244 -39.18 -13.82 -22.73
CA ALA A 244 -40.53 -13.98 -23.30
C ALA A 244 -41.58 -14.38 -22.26
N GLU A 245 -41.19 -15.17 -21.25
CA GLU A 245 -42.09 -15.67 -20.20
C GLU A 245 -42.15 -14.77 -18.95
N ALA A 246 -41.35 -13.69 -18.88
CA ALA A 246 -41.28 -12.83 -17.70
C ALA A 246 -42.52 -11.93 -17.57
N ASP A 247 -43.17 -11.94 -16.40
CA ASP A 247 -44.28 -11.02 -16.08
C ASP A 247 -43.82 -9.55 -15.98
N VAL A 248 -42.58 -9.32 -15.54
CA VAL A 248 -41.97 -8.00 -15.35
C VAL A 248 -40.49 -8.05 -15.72
N ILE A 249 -40.04 -7.05 -16.49
CA ILE A 249 -38.63 -6.84 -16.83
C ILE A 249 -38.18 -5.52 -16.20
N ILE A 250 -37.07 -5.56 -15.46
CA ILE A 250 -36.44 -4.37 -14.87
C ILE A 250 -35.01 -4.29 -15.36
N GLU A 251 -34.66 -3.15 -15.95
CA GLU A 251 -33.31 -2.87 -16.43
C GLU A 251 -32.71 -1.67 -15.69
N GLY A 252 -31.41 -1.72 -15.42
CA GLY A 252 -30.70 -0.66 -14.73
C GLY A 252 -29.25 -0.59 -15.16
N ARG A 253 -28.71 0.64 -15.25
CA ARG A 253 -27.28 0.89 -15.43
C ARG A 253 -26.68 1.33 -14.11
N TYR A 254 -25.63 0.65 -13.68
CA TYR A 254 -24.95 0.89 -12.42
C TYR A 254 -23.50 1.28 -12.68
N TYR A 255 -22.95 2.15 -11.82
CA TYR A 255 -21.56 2.57 -11.85
C TYR A 255 -21.01 2.57 -10.43
N THR A 256 -19.78 2.11 -10.29
CA THR A 256 -18.99 2.20 -9.05
C THR A 256 -17.79 3.09 -9.32
N PRO A 257 -17.48 4.07 -8.45
CA PRO A 257 -16.33 4.93 -8.65
C PRO A 257 -15.01 4.17 -8.44
N PHE A 258 -13.91 4.80 -8.83
CA PHE A 258 -12.58 4.41 -8.38
C PHE A 258 -12.47 4.61 -6.87
N ILE A 259 -11.97 3.60 -6.16
CA ILE A 259 -11.77 3.63 -4.70
C ILE A 259 -10.30 3.37 -4.40
N GLU A 260 -9.69 4.30 -3.65
CA GLU A 260 -8.36 4.12 -3.10
C GLU A 260 -8.40 3.30 -1.80
N HIS A 261 -7.43 2.40 -1.63
CA HIS A 261 -7.25 1.59 -0.42
C HIS A 261 -7.11 2.48 0.81
N ALA A 262 -6.34 3.57 0.67
CA ALA A 262 -6.11 4.59 1.70
C ALA A 262 -5.60 3.98 3.01
N TYR A 263 -4.61 3.09 2.89
CA TYR A 263 -3.84 2.60 4.02
C TYR A 263 -3.10 3.77 4.69
N LEU A 264 -2.80 3.63 5.99
CA LEU A 264 -2.15 4.70 6.75
C LEU A 264 -0.63 4.68 6.66
N GLU A 265 -0.03 3.49 6.50
CA GLU A 265 1.40 3.30 6.26
C GLU A 265 1.67 3.48 4.77
N PRO A 266 2.40 4.52 4.34
CA PRO A 266 2.81 4.66 2.94
C PRO A 266 3.64 3.45 2.48
N GLU A 267 3.61 3.14 1.19
CA GLU A 267 4.45 2.07 0.62
C GLU A 267 5.93 2.33 0.88
N ALA A 268 6.59 1.37 1.52
CA ALA A 268 8.02 1.37 1.79
C ALA A 268 8.60 -0.05 1.60
N SER A 269 9.87 -0.11 1.25
CA SER A 269 10.64 -1.36 1.17
C SER A 269 12.10 -1.13 1.49
N LEU A 270 12.74 -2.17 2.01
CA LEU A 270 14.19 -2.21 2.27
C LEU A 270 14.77 -3.42 1.56
N ALA A 271 15.79 -3.21 0.73
CA ALA A 271 16.55 -4.27 0.09
C ALA A 271 17.96 -4.32 0.67
N VAL A 272 18.37 -5.49 1.16
CA VAL A 272 19.66 -5.71 1.83
C VAL A 272 20.44 -6.77 1.05
N PRO A 273 21.52 -6.40 0.34
CA PRO A 273 22.41 -7.37 -0.26
C PRO A 273 23.23 -8.09 0.83
N GLU A 274 23.20 -9.42 0.81
CA GLU A 274 23.87 -10.28 1.76
C GLU A 274 25.28 -10.67 1.28
N LYS A 275 26.14 -11.09 2.22
CA LYS A 275 27.55 -11.44 1.92
C LYS A 275 27.72 -12.63 0.98
N ASP A 276 26.73 -13.51 0.91
CA ASP A 276 26.71 -14.69 0.03
C ASP A 276 26.10 -14.41 -1.36
N GLY A 277 25.80 -13.14 -1.63
CA GLY A 277 25.20 -12.65 -2.87
C GLY A 277 23.69 -12.82 -2.95
N CYS A 278 23.01 -13.22 -1.87
CA CYS A 278 21.55 -13.17 -1.79
C CYS A 278 21.04 -11.73 -1.57
N LEU A 279 19.79 -11.45 -1.94
CA LEU A 279 19.12 -10.18 -1.71
C LEU A 279 17.90 -10.37 -0.82
N THR A 280 17.98 -9.88 0.41
CA THR A 280 16.83 -9.86 1.32
C THR A 280 15.98 -8.63 1.05
N VAL A 281 14.72 -8.82 0.66
CA VAL A 281 13.77 -7.71 0.43
C VAL A 281 12.66 -7.74 1.47
N TYR A 282 12.58 -6.68 2.28
CA TYR A 282 11.50 -6.41 3.21
C TYR A 282 10.46 -5.52 2.51
N SER A 283 9.22 -6.00 2.40
CA SER A 283 8.11 -5.24 1.81
C SER A 283 6.80 -5.55 2.55
N ALA A 284 5.80 -4.69 2.38
CA ALA A 284 4.44 -4.91 2.91
C ALA A 284 3.58 -5.87 2.07
N SER A 285 4.20 -6.67 1.20
CA SER A 285 3.48 -7.53 0.24
C SER A 285 2.78 -8.72 0.88
N GLN A 286 1.67 -9.12 0.26
CA GLN A 286 0.92 -10.33 0.60
C GLN A 286 1.29 -11.53 -0.30
N GLY A 287 2.18 -11.32 -1.27
CA GLY A 287 2.49 -12.29 -2.33
C GLY A 287 3.99 -12.57 -2.47
N VAL A 288 4.67 -12.93 -1.37
CA VAL A 288 6.15 -13.02 -1.31
C VAL A 288 6.81 -13.84 -2.42
N PHE A 289 6.18 -14.94 -2.88
CA PHE A 289 6.74 -15.77 -3.96
C PHE A 289 6.57 -15.11 -5.33
N THR A 290 5.47 -14.39 -5.55
CA THR A 290 5.24 -13.63 -6.77
C THR A 290 6.24 -12.48 -6.87
N ASP A 291 6.44 -11.75 -5.78
CA ASP A 291 7.42 -10.67 -5.72
C ASP A 291 8.83 -11.19 -5.99
N ARG A 292 9.24 -12.27 -5.33
CA ARG A 292 10.55 -12.91 -5.57
C ARG A 292 10.72 -13.27 -7.05
N ASP A 293 9.72 -13.89 -7.66
CA ASP A 293 9.80 -14.31 -9.05
C ASP A 293 9.90 -13.11 -10.01
N GLN A 294 9.20 -12.01 -9.73
CA GLN A 294 9.30 -10.77 -10.49
C GLN A 294 10.64 -10.06 -10.28
N ILE A 295 11.11 -9.92 -9.03
CA ILE A 295 12.39 -9.30 -8.69
C ILE A 295 13.56 -10.09 -9.31
N SER A 296 13.52 -11.41 -9.24
CA SER A 296 14.49 -12.31 -9.89
C SER A 296 14.56 -12.05 -11.40
N ALA A 297 13.41 -11.95 -12.08
CA ALA A 297 13.36 -11.65 -13.50
C ALA A 297 13.88 -10.24 -13.83
N ILE A 298 13.55 -9.23 -13.02
CA ILE A 298 13.98 -7.83 -13.18
C ILE A 298 15.49 -7.69 -13.00
N LEU A 299 16.04 -8.31 -11.96
CA LEU A 299 17.45 -8.21 -11.60
C LEU A 299 18.33 -9.21 -12.35
N ASN A 300 17.73 -10.08 -13.17
CA ASN A 300 18.43 -11.19 -13.84
C ASN A 300 19.20 -12.08 -12.85
N LEU A 301 18.59 -12.34 -11.70
CA LEU A 301 19.14 -13.19 -10.64
C LEU A 301 18.40 -14.53 -10.59
N PRO A 302 19.07 -15.64 -10.25
CA PRO A 302 18.39 -16.88 -9.90
C PRO A 302 17.43 -16.68 -8.72
N LYS A 303 16.33 -17.45 -8.64
CA LYS A 303 15.29 -17.29 -7.60
C LYS A 303 15.78 -17.63 -6.19
N GLU A 304 16.87 -18.38 -6.10
CA GLU A 304 17.54 -18.75 -4.86
C GLU A 304 18.50 -17.65 -4.33
N LYS A 305 18.70 -16.58 -5.09
CA LYS A 305 19.47 -15.39 -4.74
C LYS A 305 18.53 -14.21 -4.48
#